data_AF-A0A158DB80-F1
#
_entry.id   AF-A0A158DB80-F1
#
_cell.length_a   1.000
_cell.length_b   1.000
_cell.length_c   1.000
_cell.angle_alpha   90.00
_cell.angle_beta   90.00
_cell.angle_gamma   90.00
#
_symmetry.space_group_name_H-M   'P 1'
#
loop_
_entity.id
_entity.type
_entity.pdbx_description
1 polymer ?
#
loop_
_entity_poly.entity_id
_entity_poly.type
_entity_poly.pdbx_seq_one_letter_code
_entity_poly.pdbx_strand_id
1 'polypeptide(L)'
;MLHRATVGPHSKLDDMECPPGYPAFNYHWITKEASLPIGNAHPDNTRLTGHWRKTTALLAIYPTHLVTLTPGYFWYLALQPRGVGQVHIRFGGGLAPEFIADPEANAHMSTLKQLLDEVNAEDRRGVQAVFRGVHAPLAKPGNLSHLERPNYDFARYIASKLAQH
;
A
#
# COMPACT_ATOMS: atom_id res chain seq x y z
N MET A 1 -6.03 16.32 1.88
CA MET A 1 -5.90 15.01 2.54
C MET A 1 -5.71 13.99 1.44
N LEU A 2 -4.63 13.21 1.50
CA LEU A 2 -4.38 12.12 0.55
C LEU A 2 -5.41 11.01 0.75
N HIS A 3 -5.72 10.27 -0.31
CA HIS A 3 -6.73 9.22 -0.39
C HIS A 3 -8.17 9.63 -0.11
N ARG A 4 -8.49 10.94 -0.06
CA ARG A 4 -9.86 11.38 0.20
C ARG A 4 -10.82 10.88 -0.89
N ALA A 5 -10.36 10.82 -2.14
CA ALA A 5 -11.18 10.43 -3.28
C ALA A 5 -11.19 8.92 -3.53
N THR A 6 -10.26 8.16 -2.94
CA THR A 6 -10.03 6.75 -3.27
C THR A 6 -10.14 5.84 -2.04
N VAL A 7 -9.05 5.66 -1.28
CA VAL A 7 -8.96 4.65 -0.21
C VAL A 7 -9.66 5.11 1.08
N GLY A 8 -9.70 6.42 1.32
CA GLY A 8 -10.18 7.05 2.56
C GLY A 8 -11.64 6.77 2.89
N PRO A 9 -12.61 6.91 1.96
CA PRO A 9 -14.02 6.60 2.22
C PRO A 9 -14.26 5.14 2.63
N HIS A 10 -13.34 4.26 2.25
CA HIS A 10 -13.44 2.84 2.51
C HIS A 10 -12.57 2.39 3.67
N SER A 11 -11.83 3.25 4.38
CA SER A 11 -10.88 2.81 5.42
C SER A 11 -11.10 3.58 6.71
N LYS A 12 -11.28 2.87 7.81
CA LYS A 12 -11.33 3.46 9.15
C LYS A 12 -9.93 3.43 9.72
N LEU A 13 -9.40 4.61 10.08
CA LEU A 13 -8.05 4.73 10.63
C LEU A 13 -7.91 4.00 11.97
N ASP A 14 -8.99 3.90 12.74
CA ASP A 14 -9.02 3.19 14.03
C ASP A 14 -8.85 1.67 13.86
N ASP A 15 -9.11 1.13 12.66
CA ASP A 15 -8.96 -0.29 12.33
C ASP A 15 -7.61 -0.58 11.62
N MET A 16 -6.69 0.40 11.61
CA MET A 16 -5.35 0.27 11.05
C MET A 16 -4.36 -0.12 12.14
N GLU A 17 -3.63 -1.21 11.91
CA GLU A 17 -2.60 -1.68 12.82
C GLU A 17 -1.23 -1.60 12.16
N CYS A 18 -0.32 -0.82 12.75
CA CYS A 18 1.05 -0.64 12.29
C CYS A 18 2.05 -1.16 13.33
N PRO A 19 2.23 -2.49 13.46
CA PRO A 19 3.19 -3.04 14.41
C PRO A 19 4.64 -2.66 14.07
N PRO A 20 5.58 -2.83 15.02
CA PRO A 20 7.00 -2.74 14.74
C PRO A 20 7.44 -3.60 13.56
N GLY A 21 8.15 -2.99 12.62
CA GLY A 21 8.80 -3.71 11.52
C GLY A 21 10.07 -4.47 11.94
N TYR A 22 10.62 -5.17 10.96
CA TYR A 22 11.89 -5.90 11.00
C TYR A 22 13.00 -5.11 10.31
N PRO A 23 14.28 -5.53 10.40
CA PRO A 23 15.40 -4.76 9.86
C PRO A 23 15.30 -4.42 8.37
N ALA A 24 14.65 -5.24 7.55
CA ALA A 24 14.58 -5.07 6.09
C ALA A 24 13.16 -5.01 5.53
N PHE A 25 12.13 -5.02 6.39
CA PHE A 25 10.75 -4.89 5.96
C PHE A 25 9.84 -4.47 7.10
N ASN A 26 8.70 -3.86 6.79
CA ASN A 26 7.61 -3.66 7.73
C ASN A 26 6.30 -4.18 7.14
N TYR A 27 5.30 -4.33 7.99
CA TYR A 27 3.97 -4.72 7.57
C TYR A 27 2.94 -4.04 8.45
N HIS A 28 1.76 -3.82 7.88
CA HIS A 28 0.61 -3.27 8.56
C HIS A 28 -0.65 -3.80 7.90
N TRP A 29 -1.79 -3.73 8.57
CA TRP A 29 -3.05 -4.17 7.99
C TRP A 29 -4.19 -3.23 8.35
N ILE A 30 -5.22 -3.32 7.51
CA ILE A 30 -6.48 -2.61 7.70
C ILE A 30 -7.58 -3.66 7.53
N THR A 31 -8.40 -3.81 8.56
CA THR A 31 -9.56 -4.73 8.51
C THR A 31 -10.82 -3.95 8.18
N LYS A 32 -11.50 -4.32 7.11
CA LYS A 32 -12.74 -3.65 6.68
C LYS A 32 -13.60 -4.56 5.81
N GLU A 33 -14.92 -4.40 5.90
CA GLU A 33 -15.75 -4.90 4.81
C GLU A 33 -15.53 -4.03 3.58
N ALA A 34 -15.00 -4.65 2.53
CA ALA A 34 -14.78 -3.94 1.29
C ALA A 34 -16.11 -3.72 0.57
N SER A 35 -16.33 -2.48 0.11
CA SER A 35 -17.39 -2.12 -0.83
C SER A 35 -17.24 -2.81 -2.18
N LEU A 36 -15.99 -3.07 -2.58
CA LEU A 36 -15.67 -3.87 -3.76
C LEU A 36 -15.70 -5.36 -3.39
N PRO A 37 -16.44 -6.21 -4.13
CA PRO A 37 -16.55 -7.65 -3.84
C PRO A 37 -15.19 -8.35 -3.70
N ILE A 38 -14.25 -8.04 -4.60
CA ILE A 38 -12.89 -8.58 -4.60
C ILE A 38 -12.04 -8.16 -3.39
N GLY A 39 -12.51 -7.18 -2.63
CA GLY A 39 -11.85 -6.77 -1.40
C GLY A 39 -12.10 -7.73 -0.22
N ASN A 40 -13.09 -8.62 -0.34
CA ASN A 40 -13.37 -9.68 0.61
C ASN A 40 -12.94 -11.03 0.03
N ALA A 41 -12.81 -12.05 0.89
CA ALA A 41 -12.54 -13.41 0.44
C ALA A 41 -13.74 -13.93 -0.38
N HIS A 42 -13.46 -14.58 -1.51
CA HIS A 42 -14.48 -15.27 -2.30
C HIS A 42 -15.29 -16.23 -1.40
N PRO A 43 -16.60 -16.43 -1.63
CA PRO A 43 -17.41 -17.39 -0.87
C PRO A 43 -16.77 -18.78 -0.79
N ASP A 44 -16.20 -19.24 -1.91
CA ASP A 44 -15.54 -20.56 -2.00
C ASP A 44 -14.12 -20.60 -1.42
N ASN A 45 -13.56 -19.46 -1.00
CA ASN A 45 -12.26 -19.45 -0.35
C ASN A 45 -12.42 -20.04 1.06
N THR A 46 -11.93 -21.25 1.29
CA THR A 46 -11.96 -21.92 2.60
C THR A 46 -10.67 -21.77 3.40
N ARG A 47 -9.66 -21.11 2.82
CA ARG A 47 -8.33 -20.91 3.43
C ARG A 47 -8.31 -19.75 4.42
N LEU A 48 -9.03 -18.67 4.12
CA LEU A 48 -9.14 -17.50 4.99
C LEU A 48 -10.35 -17.63 5.92
N THR A 49 -10.14 -17.38 7.20
CA THR A 49 -11.16 -17.51 8.25
C THR A 49 -11.30 -16.23 9.07
N GLY A 50 -12.51 -15.97 9.59
CA GLY A 50 -12.77 -14.86 10.50
C GLY A 50 -12.37 -13.51 9.93
N HIS A 51 -11.62 -12.72 10.72
CA HIS A 51 -11.21 -11.37 10.35
C HIS A 51 -10.37 -11.33 9.06
N TRP A 52 -9.49 -12.31 8.84
CA TRP A 52 -8.64 -12.39 7.64
C TRP A 52 -9.40 -12.48 6.31
N ARG A 53 -10.69 -12.82 6.34
CA ARG A 53 -11.55 -12.77 5.14
C ARG A 53 -11.84 -11.34 4.65
N LYS A 54 -11.50 -10.34 5.46
CA LYS A 54 -11.82 -8.91 5.29
C LYS A 54 -10.61 -8.01 5.59
N THR A 55 -9.42 -8.59 5.70
CA THR A 55 -8.21 -7.85 6.08
C THR A 55 -7.30 -7.69 4.87
N THR A 56 -6.95 -6.44 4.56
CA THR A 56 -5.88 -6.13 3.62
C THR A 56 -4.59 -5.95 4.40
N ALA A 57 -3.56 -6.72 4.05
CA ALA A 57 -2.22 -6.55 4.58
C ALA A 57 -1.34 -5.80 3.58
N LEU A 58 -0.49 -4.90 4.07
CA LEU A 58 0.52 -4.21 3.29
C LEU A 58 1.89 -4.60 3.85
N LEU A 59 2.81 -4.91 2.95
CA LEU A 59 4.16 -5.36 3.25
C LEU A 59 5.14 -4.50 2.46
N ALA A 60 5.93 -3.67 3.14
CA ALA A 60 7.00 -2.90 2.52
C ALA A 60 8.32 -3.64 2.71
N ILE A 61 8.90 -4.15 1.63
CA ILE A 61 10.20 -4.83 1.62
C ILE A 61 11.25 -3.86 1.08
N TYR A 62 12.21 -3.52 1.93
CA TYR A 62 13.17 -2.49 1.61
C TYR A 62 14.24 -2.97 0.63
N PRO A 63 14.72 -2.11 -0.28
CA PRO A 63 14.40 -0.68 -0.37
C PRO A 63 13.27 -0.31 -1.34
N THR A 64 12.72 -1.27 -2.11
CA THR A 64 12.02 -0.94 -3.35
C THR A 64 10.63 -1.54 -3.52
N HIS A 65 10.20 -2.46 -2.67
CA HIS A 65 8.95 -3.18 -2.90
C HIS A 65 7.89 -2.81 -1.87
N LEU A 66 6.67 -2.64 -2.33
CA LEU A 66 5.47 -2.63 -1.50
C LEU A 66 4.47 -3.60 -2.12
N VAL A 67 3.96 -4.51 -1.30
CA VAL A 67 2.97 -5.50 -1.69
C VAL A 67 1.71 -5.23 -0.88
N THR A 68 0.58 -5.10 -1.57
CA THR A 68 -0.75 -5.04 -0.96
C THR A 68 -1.46 -6.36 -1.23
N LEU A 69 -1.78 -7.07 -0.16
CA LEU A 69 -2.43 -8.37 -0.15
C LEU A 69 -3.84 -8.20 0.38
N THR A 70 -4.81 -8.34 -0.51
CA THR A 70 -6.25 -8.37 -0.19
C THR A 70 -6.74 -9.81 -0.34
N PRO A 71 -7.82 -10.23 0.32
CA PRO A 71 -8.31 -11.60 0.21
C PRO A 71 -8.63 -12.05 -1.23
N GLY A 72 -9.14 -11.16 -2.09
CA GLY A 72 -9.50 -11.49 -3.46
C GLY A 72 -8.49 -11.06 -4.54
N TYR A 73 -7.51 -10.23 -4.21
CA TYR A 73 -6.48 -9.78 -5.16
C TYR A 73 -5.21 -9.32 -4.45
N PHE A 74 -4.12 -9.27 -5.19
CA PHE A 74 -2.91 -8.59 -4.75
C PHE A 74 -2.40 -7.66 -5.83
N TRP A 75 -1.64 -6.67 -5.41
CA TRP A 75 -0.80 -5.89 -6.30
C TRP A 75 0.47 -5.49 -5.58
N TYR A 76 1.50 -5.20 -6.34
CA TYR A 76 2.74 -4.69 -5.82
C TYR A 76 3.24 -3.55 -6.69
N LEU A 77 4.02 -2.68 -6.07
CA LEU A 77 4.88 -1.75 -6.77
C LEU A 77 6.35 -2.11 -6.52
N ALA A 78 7.16 -1.90 -7.55
CA ALA A 78 8.61 -1.96 -7.48
C ALA A 78 9.17 -0.59 -7.91
N LEU A 79 9.85 0.07 -6.98
CA LEU A 79 10.51 1.35 -7.19
C LEU A 79 11.83 1.14 -7.94
N GLN A 80 12.03 1.92 -8.99
CA GLN A 80 13.25 1.96 -9.80
C GLN A 80 13.77 3.41 -9.83
N PRO A 81 14.59 3.82 -8.85
CA PRO A 81 15.12 5.17 -8.78
C PRO A 81 15.88 5.54 -10.07
N ARG A 82 15.65 6.75 -10.58
CA ARG A 82 16.34 7.33 -11.75
C ARG A 82 17.24 8.51 -11.38
N GLY A 83 17.41 8.76 -10.08
CA GLY A 83 18.11 9.89 -9.49
C GLY A 83 17.42 10.35 -8.22
N VAL A 84 17.86 11.47 -7.65
CA VAL A 84 17.34 12.00 -6.38
C VAL A 84 15.94 12.63 -6.49
N GLY A 85 15.51 13.00 -7.69
CA GLY A 85 14.22 13.66 -7.94
C GLY A 85 13.24 12.87 -8.79
N GLN A 86 13.56 11.64 -9.18
CA GLN A 86 12.72 10.83 -10.05
C GLN A 86 12.79 9.34 -9.72
N VAL A 87 11.62 8.72 -9.67
CA VAL A 87 11.48 7.27 -9.55
C VAL A 87 10.58 6.77 -10.68
N HIS A 88 10.97 5.68 -11.30
CA HIS A 88 10.08 4.91 -12.18
C HIS A 88 9.45 3.79 -11.36
N ILE A 89 8.15 3.57 -11.50
CA ILE A 89 7.41 2.58 -10.71
C ILE A 89 6.85 1.53 -11.65
N ARG A 90 7.13 0.26 -11.37
CA ARG A 90 6.47 -0.87 -12.02
C ARG A 90 5.38 -1.40 -11.13
N PHE A 91 4.22 -1.64 -11.71
CA PHE A 91 3.10 -2.29 -11.04
C PHE A 91 2.96 -3.71 -11.57
N GLY A 92 2.59 -4.62 -10.68
CA GLY A 92 2.14 -5.97 -11.01
C GLY A 92 1.05 -6.40 -10.05
N GLY A 93 0.31 -7.43 -10.38
CA GLY A 93 -0.78 -7.89 -9.54
C GLY A 93 -1.51 -9.09 -10.13
N GLY A 94 -2.52 -9.55 -9.42
CA GLY A 94 -3.34 -10.69 -9.80
C GLY A 94 -4.54 -10.86 -8.89
N LEU A 95 -5.44 -11.74 -9.29
CA LEU A 95 -6.60 -12.12 -8.51
C LEU A 95 -6.32 -13.43 -7.75
N ALA A 96 -7.06 -13.67 -6.66
CA ALA A 96 -7.05 -14.97 -6.00
C ALA A 96 -7.59 -16.04 -6.97
N PRO A 97 -7.16 -17.31 -6.86
CA PRO A 97 -7.56 -18.37 -7.79
C PRO A 97 -9.07 -18.49 -7.98
N GLU A 98 -9.83 -18.30 -6.90
CA GLU A 98 -11.29 -18.35 -6.91
C GLU A 98 -11.90 -17.24 -7.79
N PHE A 99 -11.34 -16.02 -7.73
CA PHE A 99 -11.75 -14.90 -8.59
C PHE A 99 -11.20 -14.98 -10.02
N ILE A 100 -10.14 -15.76 -10.26
CA ILE A 100 -9.68 -16.07 -11.63
C ILE A 100 -10.65 -17.06 -12.30
N ALA A 101 -11.18 -18.00 -11.53
CA ALA A 101 -12.13 -19.00 -12.00
C ALA A 101 -13.57 -18.46 -12.14
N ASP A 102 -13.85 -17.28 -11.57
CA ASP A 102 -15.16 -16.63 -11.65
C ASP A 102 -15.50 -16.26 -13.12
N PRO A 103 -16.75 -16.50 -13.59
CA PRO A 103 -17.22 -16.02 -14.89
C PRO A 103 -16.98 -14.51 -15.13
N GLU A 104 -16.96 -13.70 -14.07
CA GLU A 104 -16.74 -12.26 -14.10
C GLU A 104 -15.25 -11.84 -13.95
N ALA A 105 -14.30 -12.78 -13.98
CA ALA A 105 -12.87 -12.51 -13.75
C ALA A 105 -12.30 -11.33 -14.56
N ASN A 106 -12.67 -11.22 -15.84
CA ASN A 106 -12.22 -10.11 -16.70
C ASN A 106 -12.80 -8.75 -16.27
N ALA A 107 -14.06 -8.73 -15.83
CA ALA A 107 -14.70 -7.53 -15.31
C ALA A 107 -14.03 -7.11 -13.99
N HIS A 108 -13.80 -8.06 -13.08
CA HIS A 108 -13.08 -7.83 -11.83
C HIS A 108 -11.67 -7.26 -12.06
N MET A 109 -10.91 -7.82 -12.99
CA MET A 109 -9.58 -7.32 -13.35
C MET A 109 -9.65 -5.89 -13.90
N SER A 110 -10.64 -5.59 -14.75
CA SER A 110 -10.81 -4.26 -15.33
C SER A 110 -11.15 -3.21 -14.28
N THR A 111 -12.10 -3.51 -13.38
CA THR A 111 -12.46 -2.65 -12.25
C THR A 111 -11.27 -2.45 -11.30
N LEU A 112 -10.53 -3.53 -10.99
CA LEU A 112 -9.34 -3.44 -10.15
C LEU A 112 -8.28 -2.52 -10.77
N LYS A 113 -7.99 -2.69 -12.06
CA LYS A 113 -7.02 -1.84 -12.76
C LYS A 113 -7.42 -0.37 -12.70
N GLN A 114 -8.69 -0.06 -12.97
CA GLN A 114 -9.18 1.32 -12.92
C GLN A 114 -8.99 1.93 -11.52
N LEU A 115 -9.36 1.19 -10.47
CA LEU A 115 -9.14 1.64 -9.09
C LEU A 115 -7.66 1.93 -8.82
N LEU A 116 -6.76 1.02 -9.21
CA LEU A 116 -5.33 1.19 -8.97
C LEU A 116 -4.73 2.36 -9.76
N ASP A 117 -5.22 2.63 -10.98
CA ASP A 117 -4.83 3.81 -11.75
C ASP A 117 -5.23 5.11 -11.02
N GLU A 118 -6.44 5.16 -10.48
CA GLU A 118 -6.96 6.31 -9.72
C GLU A 118 -6.19 6.53 -8.41
N VAL A 119 -5.94 5.46 -7.65
CA VAL A 119 -5.13 5.48 -6.42
C VAL A 119 -3.72 6.01 -6.71
N ASN A 120 -3.05 5.44 -7.72
CA ASN A 120 -1.70 5.86 -8.10
C ASN A 120 -1.65 7.32 -8.58
N ALA A 121 -2.68 7.79 -9.30
CA ALA A 121 -2.76 9.18 -9.72
C ALA A 121 -2.87 10.13 -8.52
N GLU A 122 -3.61 9.75 -7.47
CA GLU A 122 -3.70 10.49 -6.22
C GLU A 122 -2.39 10.49 -5.45
N ASP A 123 -1.76 9.32 -5.27
CA ASP A 123 -0.47 9.17 -4.60
C ASP A 123 0.63 9.99 -5.26
N ARG A 124 0.71 9.95 -6.59
CA ARG A 124 1.68 10.74 -7.35
C ARG A 124 1.57 12.23 -7.02
N ARG A 125 0.35 12.77 -6.95
CA ARG A 125 0.15 14.19 -6.60
C ARG A 125 0.61 14.48 -5.17
N GLY A 126 0.29 13.59 -4.23
CA GLY A 126 0.73 13.67 -2.84
C GLY A 126 2.24 13.67 -2.68
N VAL A 127 2.91 12.65 -3.23
CA VAL A 127 4.37 12.50 -3.17
C VAL A 127 5.07 13.69 -3.81
N GLN A 128 4.60 14.18 -4.97
CA GLN A 128 5.19 15.35 -5.62
C GLN A 128 4.98 16.63 -4.81
N ALA A 129 3.84 16.79 -4.12
CA ALA A 129 3.62 17.93 -3.24
C ALA A 129 4.55 17.90 -2.03
N VAL A 130 4.71 16.74 -1.38
CA VAL A 130 5.67 16.54 -0.29
C VAL A 130 7.09 16.82 -0.78
N PHE A 131 7.49 16.26 -1.93
CA PHE A 131 8.81 16.48 -2.51
C PHE A 131 9.10 17.97 -2.73
N ARG A 132 8.17 18.74 -3.30
CA ARG A 132 8.33 20.20 -3.43
C ARG A 132 8.42 20.88 -2.06
N GLY A 133 7.58 20.49 -1.11
CA GLY A 133 7.52 21.07 0.22
C GLY A 133 8.82 20.91 1.01
N VAL A 134 9.45 19.73 0.95
CA VAL A 134 10.70 19.47 1.68
C VAL A 134 11.93 20.22 1.12
N HIS A 135 11.84 20.75 -0.10
CA HIS A 135 12.88 21.58 -0.71
C HIS A 135 12.71 23.09 -0.43
N ALA A 136 11.65 23.49 0.29
CA ALA A 136 11.46 24.89 0.64
C ALA A 136 12.51 25.38 1.66
N PRO A 137 13.02 26.63 1.58
CA PRO A 137 14.08 27.12 2.47
C PRO A 137 13.78 27.04 3.98
N LEU A 138 12.51 27.07 4.36
CA LEU A 138 12.05 27.01 5.74
C LEU A 138 11.56 25.63 6.18
N ALA A 139 11.69 24.61 5.32
CA ALA A 139 11.23 23.26 5.63
C ALA A 139 12.02 22.69 6.82
N LYS A 140 11.29 22.06 7.76
CA LYS A 140 11.86 21.35 8.91
C LYS A 140 11.15 20.00 9.06
N PRO A 141 11.83 18.96 9.58
CA PRO A 141 11.18 17.69 9.90
C PRO A 141 10.01 17.88 10.86
N GLY A 142 8.88 17.22 10.57
CA GLY A 142 7.71 17.19 11.43
C GLY A 142 7.68 15.95 12.33
N ASN A 143 6.70 15.91 13.23
CA ASN A 143 6.42 14.73 14.05
C ASN A 143 5.69 13.66 13.23
N LEU A 144 5.99 12.40 13.49
CA LEU A 144 5.28 11.26 12.92
C LEU A 144 4.09 10.87 13.81
N SER A 145 2.97 10.53 13.19
CA SER A 145 1.85 9.85 13.86
C SER A 145 2.23 8.41 14.24
N HIS A 146 1.53 7.83 15.22
CA HIS A 146 1.66 6.40 15.54
C HIS A 146 1.29 5.51 14.33
N LEU A 147 0.39 5.96 13.46
CA LEU A 147 0.04 5.28 12.21
C LEU A 147 1.16 5.34 11.16
N GLU A 148 2.13 6.24 11.32
CA GLU A 148 3.29 6.38 10.44
C GLU A 148 4.48 5.53 10.90
N ARG A 149 4.25 4.53 11.75
CA ARG A 149 5.26 3.54 12.11
C ARG A 149 6.00 2.93 10.90
N PRO A 150 5.33 2.62 9.77
CA PRO A 150 6.01 2.14 8.57
C PRO A 150 7.05 3.14 8.01
N ASN A 151 6.74 4.44 8.05
CA ASN A 151 7.65 5.51 7.62
C ASN A 151 8.85 5.62 8.55
N TYR A 152 8.60 5.53 9.87
CA TYR A 152 9.65 5.50 10.88
C TYR A 152 10.62 4.34 10.64
N ASP A 153 10.11 3.12 10.48
CA ASP A 153 10.95 1.92 10.30
C ASP A 153 11.78 2.01 9.01
N PHE A 154 11.21 2.54 7.92
CA PHE A 154 11.96 2.74 6.67
C PHE A 154 13.06 3.80 6.80
N ALA A 155 12.79 4.91 7.49
CA ALA A 155 13.79 5.93 7.76
C ALA A 155 14.95 5.36 8.60
N ARG A 156 14.65 4.51 9.59
CA ARG A 156 15.67 3.80 10.39
C ARG A 156 16.50 2.85 9.54
N TYR A 157 15.88 2.11 8.61
CA TYR A 157 16.60 1.28 7.65
C TYR A 157 17.58 2.10 6.82
N ILE A 158 17.14 3.20 6.21
CA ILE A 158 18.02 4.07 5.40
C ILE A 158 19.19 4.61 6.25
N ALA A 159 18.90 5.13 7.45
CA ALA A 159 19.93 5.63 8.35
C ALA A 159 20.99 4.55 8.69
N SER A 160 20.56 3.30 8.90
CA SER A 160 21.47 2.19 9.17
C SER A 160 22.39 1.86 7.99
N LYS A 161 21.93 2.04 6.74
CA LYS A 161 22.74 1.82 5.53
C LYS A 161 23.72 2.96 5.29
N LEU A 162 23.35 4.19 5.64
CA LEU A 162 24.24 5.34 5.52
C LEU A 162 25.34 5.36 6.59
N ALA A 163 25.07 4.83 7.79
CA ALA A 163 26.06 4.78 8.88
C ALA A 163 27.12 3.68 8.75
N GLN A 164 27.00 2.79 7.75
CA GLN A 164 27.96 1.70 7.48
C GLN A 164 29.09 2.12 6.54
N HIS A 165 29.14 3.40 6.15
CA HIS A 165 30.16 4.02 5.30
C HIS A 165 30.85 5.15 6.05
#